data_AF-A0ABD5LXU7-F1
#
_entry.id   AF-A0ABD5LXU7-F1
#
_cell.length_a   1.000
_cell.length_b   1.000
_cell.length_c   1.000
_cell.angle_alpha   90.00
_cell.angle_beta   90.00
_cell.angle_gamma   90.00
#
_symmetry.space_group_name_H-M   'P 1'
#
loop_
_entity.id
_entity.type
_entity.pdbx_description
1 polymer ?
#
loop_
_entity_poly.entity_id
_entity_poly.type
_entity_poly.pdbx_seq_one_letter_code
_entity_poly.pdbx_strand_id
1 'polypeptide(L)' 'MNHKYKLVALAVSSVLLAGCAKNYDEANVVDVRVIALNDFHGALKAPGPNKPGGIEHMATLVKELKKITQIILW' A
#
# COMPACT_ATOMS: atom_id res chain seq x y z
N MET A 1 20.01 -0.43 47.47
CA MET A 1 18.79 0.13 46.83
C MET A 1 17.57 -0.64 47.32
N ASN A 2 16.61 0.05 47.94
CA ASN A 2 15.43 -0.54 48.58
C ASN A 2 14.54 -1.24 47.53
N HIS A 3 14.18 -2.51 47.74
CA HIS A 3 13.42 -3.34 46.77
C HIS A 3 12.12 -2.69 46.28
N LYS A 4 11.52 -1.84 47.11
CA LYS A 4 10.33 -1.05 46.81
C LYS A 4 10.51 -0.16 45.57
N TYR A 5 11.69 0.43 45.37
CA TYR A 5 11.94 1.32 44.22
C TYR A 5 12.15 0.55 42.92
N LYS A 6 12.66 -0.70 42.98
CA LYS A 6 12.80 -1.57 41.80
C LYS A 6 11.44 -1.99 41.26
N LEU A 7 10.49 -2.30 42.14
CA LEU A 7 9.13 -2.68 41.75
C LEU A 7 8.38 -1.52 41.10
N VAL A 8 8.52 -0.30 41.63
CA VAL A 8 7.91 0.90 41.03
C VAL A 8 8.49 1.17 39.64
N ALA A 9 9.82 1.10 39.49
CA ALA A 9 10.45 1.29 38.19
C ALA A 9 10.01 0.25 37.15
N LEU A 10 9.82 -1.01 37.56
CA LEU A 10 9.35 -2.08 36.69
C LEU A 10 7.90 -1.84 36.22
N ALA A 11 7.03 -1.43 37.14
CA ALA A 11 5.61 -1.16 36.85
C ALA A 11 5.43 0.05 35.93
N VAL A 12 6.20 1.13 36.13
CA VAL A 12 6.16 2.30 35.24
C VAL A 12 6.68 1.95 33.84
N SER A 13 7.74 1.14 33.76
CA SER A 13 8.31 0.69 32.49
C SER A 13 7.34 -0.19 31.70
N SER A 14 6.59 -1.08 32.37
CA SER A 14 5.61 -1.94 31.71
C SER A 14 4.38 -1.18 31.21
N VAL A 15 3.94 -0.14 31.94
CA VAL A 15 2.84 0.74 31.50
C VAL A 15 3.26 1.60 30.31
N LEU A 16 4.49 2.13 30.30
CA LEU A 16 5.02 2.87 29.13
C LEU A 16 5.11 1.98 27.89
N LEU A 17 5.53 0.72 28.04
CA LEU A 17 5.63 -0.22 26.91
C LEU A 17 4.25 -0.61 26.34
N ALA A 18 3.24 -0.75 27.20
CA ALA A 18 1.87 -1.04 26.78
C ALA A 18 1.21 0.15 26.03
N GLY A 19 1.65 1.38 26.28
CA GLY A 19 1.20 2.58 25.57
C GLY A 19 1.77 2.76 24.15
N CYS A 20 2.78 1.97 23.77
CA CYS A 20 3.42 2.06 22.44
C CYS A 20 2.81 1.13 21.39
N ALA A 21 1.91 0.23 21.77
CA ALA A 21 1.20 -0.62 20.82
C ALA A 21 0.09 0.20 20.14
N LYS A 22 0.38 0.69 18.92
CA LYS A 22 -0.63 1.27 18.04
C LYS A 22 -1.63 0.18 17.65
N ASN A 23 -2.79 0.16 18.32
CA ASN A 23 -3.95 -0.59 17.87
C ASN A 23 -4.57 0.17 16.70
N TYR A 24 -4.06 -0.06 15.49
CA TYR A 24 -4.82 0.30 14.31
C TYR A 24 -5.99 -0.67 14.23
N ASP A 25 -7.20 -0.14 14.27
CA ASP A 25 -8.38 -0.92 13.94
C ASP A 25 -8.28 -1.28 12.45
N GLU A 26 -7.99 -2.54 12.15
CA GLU A 26 -7.86 -3.05 10.78
C GLU A 26 -9.13 -2.75 9.95
N ALA A 27 -10.28 -2.57 10.60
CA ALA A 27 -11.53 -2.18 9.97
C ALA A 27 -11.49 -0.81 9.27
N ASN A 28 -10.49 0.03 9.54
CA ASN A 28 -10.35 1.39 8.99
C ASN A 28 -9.17 1.54 8.01
N VAL A 29 -8.55 0.44 7.57
CA VAL A 29 -7.44 0.48 6.61
C VAL A 29 -7.97 0.39 5.18
N VAL A 30 -7.64 1.37 4.35
CA VAL A 30 -7.99 1.39 2.92
C VAL A 30 -6.72 1.22 2.10
N ASP A 31 -6.67 0.22 1.22
CA ASP A 31 -5.61 0.04 0.21
C ASP A 31 -6.00 0.78 -1.06
N VAL A 32 -5.23 1.82 -1.42
CA VAL A 32 -5.47 2.65 -2.60
C VAL A 32 -4.34 2.43 -3.61
N ARG A 33 -4.71 2.04 -4.82
CA ARG A 33 -3.78 1.94 -5.95
C ARG A 33 -4.17 2.92 -7.05
N VAL A 34 -3.19 3.75 -7.44
CA VAL A 34 -3.31 4.71 -8.54
C VAL A 34 -2.54 4.18 -9.74
N ILE A 35 -3.20 4.11 -10.89
CA ILE A 35 -2.56 3.79 -12.18
C ILE A 35 -2.70 5.00 -13.08
N ALA A 36 -1.57 5.48 -13.60
CA ALA A 36 -1.51 6.60 -14.52
C ALA A 36 -0.76 6.21 -15.80
N LEU A 37 -1.17 6.80 -16.91
CA LEU A 37 -0.50 6.71 -18.21
C LEU A 37 -0.17 8.14 -18.65
N ASN A 38 1.04 8.38 -19.14
CA ASN A 38 1.41 9.64 -19.77
C ASN A 38 1.81 9.40 -21.24
N ASP A 39 1.98 10.50 -21.99
CA ASP A 39 2.65 10.50 -23.29
C ASP A 39 2.11 9.45 -24.28
N PHE A 40 0.80 9.21 -24.23
CA PHE A 40 0.15 8.22 -25.07
C PHE A 40 0.38 8.51 -26.57
N HIS A 41 0.40 9.78 -26.97
CA HIS A 41 0.73 10.23 -28.33
C HIS A 41 0.05 9.47 -29.48
N GLY A 42 -1.14 8.90 -29.25
CA GLY A 42 -1.87 8.14 -30.25
C GLY A 42 -1.27 6.75 -30.56
N ALA A 43 -0.42 6.21 -29.69
CA ALA A 43 0.17 4.87 -29.83
C ALA A 43 -0.88 3.77 -29.57
N LEU A 44 -1.86 3.63 -30.47
CA LEU A 44 -2.97 2.69 -30.30
C LEU A 44 -2.50 1.23 -30.29
N LYS A 45 -1.55 0.90 -31.16
CA LYS A 45 -0.96 -0.43 -31.33
C LYS A 45 0.52 -0.44 -30.96
N ALA A 46 1.03 -1.62 -30.64
CA ALA A 46 2.47 -1.82 -30.50
C ALA A 46 3.23 -1.45 -31.80
N PRO A 47 4.49 -0.99 -31.70
CA PRO A 47 5.28 -0.55 -32.85
C PRO A 47 5.72 -1.70 -33.78
N GLY A 48 5.40 -2.94 -33.44
CA GLY A 48 5.68 -4.11 -34.28
C GLY A 48 5.38 -5.42 -33.55
N PRO A 49 5.51 -6.56 -34.26
CA PRO A 49 5.32 -7.88 -33.66
C PRO A 49 6.24 -8.09 -32.45
N ASN A 50 5.69 -8.64 -31.36
CA ASN A 50 6.42 -8.90 -30.11
C ASN A 50 7.09 -7.67 -29.46
N LYS A 51 6.68 -6.46 -29.84
CA LYS A 51 7.14 -5.23 -29.17
C LYS A 51 6.16 -4.83 -28.07
N PRO A 52 6.64 -4.39 -26.90
CA PRO A 52 5.79 -3.87 -25.84
C PRO A 52 5.24 -2.49 -26.23
N GLY A 53 4.22 -2.04 -25.49
CA GLY A 53 3.58 -0.74 -25.69
C GLY A 53 2.30 -0.85 -26.51
N GLY A 54 1.74 0.29 -26.89
CA GLY A 54 0.39 0.35 -27.44
C GLY A 54 -0.67 0.36 -26.32
N ILE A 55 -1.72 1.17 -26.47
CA ILE A 55 -2.82 1.17 -25.49
C ILE A 55 -3.54 -0.18 -25.43
N GLU A 56 -3.50 -0.98 -26.49
CA GLU A 56 -4.08 -2.34 -26.50
C GLU A 56 -3.45 -3.25 -25.43
N HIS A 57 -2.12 -3.18 -25.27
CA HIS A 57 -1.41 -3.94 -24.26
C HIS A 57 -1.58 -3.31 -22.87
N MET A 58 -1.55 -1.99 -22.77
CA MET A 58 -1.79 -1.29 -21.49
C MET A 58 -3.21 -1.54 -20.96
N ALA A 59 -4.23 -1.59 -21.82
CA ALA A 59 -5.60 -1.91 -21.43
C ALA A 59 -5.72 -3.34 -20.87
N THR A 60 -4.96 -4.28 -21.42
CA THR A 60 -4.88 -5.64 -20.89
C THR A 60 -4.21 -5.65 -19.52
N LEU A 61 -3.09 -4.94 -19.38
CA LEU A 61 -2.38 -4.80 -18.10
C LEU A 61 -3.26 -4.16 -17.01
N VAL A 62 -3.97 -3.08 -17.32
CA VAL A 62 -4.88 -2.41 -16.37
C VAL A 62 -6.01 -3.36 -15.93
N LYS A 63 -6.54 -4.19 -16.84
CA LYS A 63 -7.56 -5.20 -16.47
C LYS A 63 -7.00 -6.24 -15.50
N GLU A 64 -5.78 -6.73 -15.72
CA GLU A 64 -5.16 -7.67 -14.79
C GLU A 64 -4.88 -7.03 -13.43
N LEU A 65 -4.39 -5.78 -13.41
CA LEU A 65 -4.16 -5.05 -12.18
C LEU A 65 -5.48 -4.76 -11.41
N LYS A 66 -6.61 -4.59 -12.13
CA LYS A 66 -7.96 -4.41 -11.55
C LYS A 66 -8.51 -5.68 -10.89
N LYS A 67 -8.16 -6.86 -11.36
CA LYS A 67 -8.62 -8.11 -10.73
C LYS A 67 -8.12 -8.23 -9.30
N ILE A 68 -7.05 -7.51 -8.95
CA ILE A 68 -6.37 -7.64 -7.66
C ILE A 68 -6.93 -6.61 -6.66
N THR A 69 -7.45 -5.42 -7.07
CA THR A 69 -8.32 -4.54 -6.23
C THR A 69 -9.13 -3.50 -7.02
N GLN A 70 -10.05 -2.78 -6.35
CA GLN A 70 -10.73 -1.59 -6.89
C GLN A 70 -9.73 -0.49 -7.28
N ILE A 71 -9.68 -0.15 -8.57
CA ILE A 71 -8.81 0.92 -9.12
C ILE A 71 -9.64 2.15 -9.47
N ILE A 72 -9.18 3.31 -8.99
CA ILE A 72 -9.63 4.63 -9.45
C ILE A 72 -8.77 5.02 -10.64
N LEU A 73 -9.38 5.28 -11.80
CA LEU A 73 -8.72 5.89 -12.96
C LEU A 73 -9.10 7.38 -13.00
N TRP A 74 -8.09 8.22 -13.22
CA TRP A 74 -8.22 9.65 -13.52
C TRP A 74 -7.65 9.92 -14.90
#